data_AF-A0A815SH92-F1
#
_entry.id   AF-A0A815SH92-F1
#
_cell.length_a   1.000
_cell.length_b   1.000
_cell.length_c   1.000
_cell.angle_alpha   90.00
_cell.angle_beta   90.00
_cell.angle_gamma   90.00
#
_symmetry.space_group_name_H-M   'P 1'
#
loop_
_entity.id
_entity.type
_entity.pdbx_description
1 polymer ?
#
loop_
_entity_poly.entity_id
_entity_poly.type
_entity_poly.pdbx_seq_one_letter_code
_entity_poly.pdbx_strand_id
1 'polypeptide(L)'
;MASASDDSSKTKNSDKKSDNLLAKRFIGLEKNIWIEFSALAIAHKAVNVGQGFIDYAPPSYFIDLYKETLDDPNILLHQYTRGYVKL
;
A
#
# COMPACT_ATOMS: atom_id res chain seq x y z
N MET A 1 13.87 -6.17 -64.13
CA MET A 1 14.56 -5.29 -63.16
C MET A 1 13.64 -4.10 -62.94
N ALA A 2 13.01 -3.87 -61.79
CA ALA A 2 13.43 -4.12 -60.42
C ALA A 2 12.29 -4.74 -59.59
N SER A 3 12.68 -5.67 -58.71
CA SER A 3 11.90 -6.09 -57.55
C SER A 3 11.96 -4.96 -56.53
N ALA A 4 10.81 -4.53 -56.00
CA ALA A 4 10.75 -3.75 -54.77
C ALA A 4 9.84 -4.52 -53.81
N SER A 5 10.50 -5.33 -52.98
CA SER A 5 9.93 -5.95 -51.80
C SER A 5 9.49 -4.84 -50.85
N ASP A 6 8.18 -4.65 -50.66
CA ASP A 6 7.69 -3.87 -49.53
C ASP A 6 7.84 -4.73 -48.27
N ASP A 7 9.02 -4.59 -47.65
CA ASP A 7 9.39 -5.23 -46.41
C ASP A 7 8.57 -4.63 -45.25
N SER A 8 7.88 -5.56 -44.60
CA SER A 8 7.31 -5.43 -43.28
C SER A 8 8.26 -4.76 -42.27
N SER A 9 8.00 -3.50 -41.95
CA SER A 9 8.36 -2.96 -40.65
C SER A 9 7.11 -2.43 -39.97
N LYS A 10 6.35 -3.37 -39.39
CA LYS A 10 5.51 -3.08 -38.21
C LYS A 10 6.43 -2.43 -37.18
N THR A 11 6.45 -1.10 -37.13
CA THR A 11 6.97 -0.34 -36.01
C THR A 11 6.25 -0.85 -34.77
N LYS A 12 6.96 -1.64 -33.97
CA LYS A 12 6.54 -2.05 -32.64
C LYS A 12 6.23 -0.75 -31.90
N ASN A 13 4.94 -0.49 -31.72
CA ASN A 13 4.45 0.63 -30.94
C ASN A 13 4.89 0.33 -29.51
N SER A 14 6.05 0.85 -29.13
CA SER A 14 6.58 0.76 -27.78
C SER A 14 5.49 1.24 -26.83
N ASP A 15 5.15 0.40 -25.86
CA ASP A 15 4.22 0.69 -24.78
C ASP A 15 4.40 2.13 -24.30
N LYS A 16 3.51 3.03 -24.75
CA LYS A 16 3.41 4.38 -24.22
C LYS A 16 2.89 4.24 -22.80
N LYS A 17 3.82 4.09 -21.86
CA LYS A 17 3.56 4.24 -20.44
C LYS A 17 2.91 5.60 -20.25
N SER A 18 1.71 5.61 -19.70
CA SER A 18 0.92 6.82 -19.46
C SER A 18 1.56 7.63 -18.34
N ASP A 19 2.66 8.30 -18.65
CA ASP A 19 3.46 9.13 -17.73
C ASP A 19 2.72 10.38 -17.21
N ASN A 20 1.41 10.51 -17.46
CA ASN A 20 0.65 11.75 -17.26
C ASN A 20 -0.52 11.66 -16.27
N LEU A 21 -0.61 10.64 -15.41
CA LEU A 21 -1.69 10.56 -14.40
C LEU A 21 -1.29 11.04 -13.00
N LEU A 22 0.01 11.07 -12.67
CA LEU A 22 0.48 11.50 -11.35
C LEU A 22 0.89 12.97 -11.35
N ALA A 23 0.47 13.70 -10.33
CA ALA A 23 0.97 15.06 -10.10
C ALA A 23 2.49 15.01 -9.86
N LYS A 24 3.23 16.00 -10.35
CA LYS A 24 4.71 16.05 -10.29
C LYS A 24 5.30 15.76 -8.90
N ARG A 25 4.60 16.13 -7.82
CA ARG A 25 5.03 15.87 -6.43
C ARG A 25 5.09 14.39 -6.04
N PHE A 26 4.47 13.51 -6.82
CA PHE A 26 4.46 12.07 -6.57
C PHE A 26 5.52 11.32 -7.38
N ILE A 27 6.23 12.00 -8.27
CA ILE A 27 7.34 11.38 -9.02
C ILE A 27 8.43 10.97 -8.03
N GLY A 28 8.81 9.70 -8.02
CA GLY A 28 9.77 9.10 -7.08
C GLY A 28 9.15 8.50 -5.80
N LEU A 29 7.83 8.64 -5.61
CA LEU A 29 7.08 8.06 -4.46
C LEU A 29 6.21 6.86 -4.86
N GLU A 30 6.42 6.30 -6.06
CA GLU A 30 5.58 5.24 -6.61
C GLU A 30 5.78 3.90 -5.89
N LYS A 31 6.91 3.74 -5.18
CA LYS A 31 7.29 2.49 -4.52
C LYS A 31 7.36 2.65 -3.01
N ASN A 32 6.84 1.65 -2.31
CA ASN A 32 6.87 1.58 -0.85
C ASN A 32 7.55 0.28 -0.42
N ILE A 33 8.70 0.42 0.25
CA ILE A 33 9.50 -0.71 0.73
C ILE A 33 8.70 -1.64 1.64
N TRP A 34 7.78 -1.11 2.45
CA TRP A 34 6.97 -1.91 3.37
C TRP A 34 6.02 -2.83 2.61
N ILE A 35 5.50 -2.38 1.46
CA ILE A 35 4.64 -3.21 0.60
C ILE A 35 5.46 -4.35 -0.03
N GLU A 36 6.62 -4.02 -0.59
CA GLU A 36 7.48 -5.00 -1.28
C GLU A 36 8.03 -6.07 -0.33
N PHE A 37 8.59 -5.67 0.82
CA PHE A 37 9.18 -6.61 1.77
C PHE A 37 8.14 -7.43 2.54
N SER A 38 6.96 -6.86 2.83
CA SER A 38 5.88 -7.64 3.46
C SER A 38 5.38 -8.75 2.52
N ALA A 39 5.20 -8.43 1.23
CA ALA A 39 4.82 -9.42 0.23
C ALA A 39 5.88 -10.53 0.08
N LEU A 40 7.16 -10.14 0.08
CA LEU A 40 8.28 -11.10 0.02
C LEU A 40 8.33 -12.01 1.24
N ALA A 41 8.16 -11.46 2.45
CA ALA A 41 8.16 -12.24 3.69
C ALA A 41 7.03 -13.29 3.70
N ILE A 42 5.84 -12.92 3.21
CA ILE A 42 4.70 -13.83 3.06
C ILE A 42 5.01 -14.94 2.04
N ALA A 43 5.53 -14.57 0.86
CA ALA A 43 5.82 -15.53 -0.22
C ALA A 43 6.82 -16.62 0.18
N HIS A 44 7.80 -16.26 1.00
CA HIS A 44 8.85 -17.19 1.46
C HIS A 44 8.60 -17.78 2.85
N LYS A 45 7.47 -17.44 3.51
CA LYS A 45 7.20 -17.79 4.93
C LYS A 45 8.40 -17.43 5.83
N ALA A 46 9.06 -16.32 5.51
CA ALA A 46 10.23 -15.87 6.23
C ALA A 46 9.82 -15.24 7.57
N VAL A 47 10.73 -15.28 8.55
CA VAL A 47 10.54 -14.54 9.81
C VAL A 47 10.57 -13.04 9.48
N ASN A 48 9.45 -12.36 9.70
CA ASN A 48 9.33 -10.93 9.39
C ASN A 48 9.86 -10.08 10.55
N VAL A 49 11.17 -9.82 10.56
CA VAL A 49 11.82 -8.87 11.48
C VAL A 49 11.82 -7.42 10.96
N GLY A 50 11.30 -7.19 9.75
CA GLY A 50 11.31 -5.87 9.13
C GLY A 50 10.15 -5.01 9.62
N GLN A 51 8.95 -5.58 9.68
CA GLN A 51 7.75 -4.88 10.11
C GLN A 51 7.73 -4.85 11.64
N GLY A 52 7.97 -3.68 12.25
CA GLY A 52 8.12 -3.49 13.70
C GLY A 52 6.85 -3.70 14.54
N PHE A 53 6.02 -4.68 14.21
CA PHE A 53 4.89 -5.14 15.00
C PHE A 53 5.28 -6.36 15.83
N ILE A 54 4.61 -6.53 16.96
CA ILE A 54 4.77 -7.70 17.81
C ILE A 54 4.13 -8.92 17.15
N ASP A 55 4.76 -10.09 17.31
CA ASP A 55 4.27 -11.39 16.84
C ASP A 55 3.43 -12.14 17.90
N TYR A 56 3.23 -11.52 19.06
CA TYR A 56 2.41 -12.03 20.16
C TYR A 56 1.19 -11.12 20.41
N ALA A 57 0.18 -11.67 21.09
CA ALA A 57 -1.03 -10.94 21.41
C ALA A 57 -0.76 -9.78 22.38
N PRO A 58 -1.45 -8.63 22.21
CA PRO A 58 -1.36 -7.54 23.19
C PRO A 58 -1.91 -7.97 24.56
N PRO A 59 -1.55 -7.27 25.65
CA PRO A 59 -2.11 -7.53 26.97
C PRO A 59 -3.65 -7.56 26.98
N SER A 60 -4.25 -8.49 27.73
CA SER A 60 -5.70 -8.76 27.70
C SER A 60 -6.56 -7.54 27.98
N TYR A 61 -6.15 -6.69 28.92
CA TYR A 61 -6.86 -5.44 29.26
C TYR A 61 -7.11 -4.53 28.05
N PHE A 62 -6.20 -4.47 27.06
CA PHE A 62 -6.44 -3.68 25.85
C PHE A 62 -7.57 -4.27 25.00
N ILE A 63 -7.63 -5.59 24.91
CA ILE A 63 -8.67 -6.30 24.18
C ILE A 63 -10.02 -6.14 24.89
N ASP A 64 -10.02 -6.22 26.22
CA ASP A 64 -11.23 -6.10 27.04
C ASP A 64 -11.82 -4.69 26.99
N LEU A 65 -10.99 -3.65 27.12
CA LEU A 65 -11.42 -2.27 26.92
C LEU A 65 -11.95 -2.01 25.52
N TYR A 66 -11.30 -2.59 24.51
CA TYR A 66 -11.75 -2.44 23.13
C TYR A 66 -13.15 -3.03 22.93
N LYS A 67 -13.42 -4.21 23.51
CA LYS A 67 -14.76 -4.82 23.49
C LYS A 67 -15.78 -3.97 24.25
N GLU A 68 -15.43 -3.51 25.46
CA GLU A 68 -16.30 -2.64 26.26
C GLU A 68 -16.67 -1.37 25.49
N THR A 69 -15.71 -0.76 24.80
CA THR A 69 -15.94 0.45 23.98
C THR A 69 -16.87 0.20 22.79
N LEU A 70 -16.90 -1.03 22.24
CA LEU A 70 -17.78 -1.39 21.12
C LEU A 70 -19.22 -1.66 21.57
N ASP A 71 -19.39 -2.21 22.78
CA ASP A 71 -20.70 -2.55 23.35
C ASP A 71 -21.32 -1.39 24.14
N ASP A 72 -20.58 -0.30 24.35
CA ASP A 72 -21.01 0.86 25.13
C ASP A 72 -22.20 1.59 24.46
N PRO A 73 -23.28 1.90 25.20
CA PRO A 73 -24.46 2.59 24.66
C PRO A 73 -24.19 4.04 24.22
N ASN A 74 -23.04 4.61 24.57
CA ASN A 74 -22.64 5.96 24.19
C ASN A 74 -22.33 6.03 22.70
N ILE A 75 -23.32 6.49 21.94
CA ILE A 75 -23.24 6.69 20.49
C ILE A 75 -22.04 7.55 20.05
N LEU A 76 -21.48 8.40 20.92
CA LEU A 76 -20.37 9.29 20.59
C LEU A 76 -19.02 8.58 20.49
N LEU A 77 -18.86 7.38 21.05
CA LEU A 77 -17.58 6.66 21.04
C LEU A 77 -17.13 6.20 19.65
N HIS A 78 -18.06 6.13 18.70
CA HIS A 78 -17.78 5.78 17.30
C HIS A 78 -17.95 6.97 16.35
N GLN A 79 -18.00 8.19 16.90
CA GLN A 79 -18.14 9.43 16.13
C GLN A 79 -16.84 10.23 16.12
N TYR A 80 -16.82 11.30 15.31
CA TYR A 80 -15.69 12.20 15.23
C TYR A 80 -15.30 12.74 16.62
N THR A 81 -14.02 12.61 16.93
CA THR A 81 -13.42 13.13 18.17
C THR A 81 -12.46 14.28 17.87
N ARG A 82 -12.09 15.04 18.90
CA ARG A 82 -11.14 16.14 18.78
C ARG A 82 -9.78 15.62 18.29
N GLY A 83 -9.28 16.16 17.17
CA GLY A 83 -7.93 15.87 16.70
C GLY A 83 -6.86 16.36 17.68
N TYR A 84 -5.81 15.58 17.86
CA TYR A 84 -4.64 16.00 18.63
C TYR A 84 -3.87 17.07 17.83
N VAL A 85 -3.99 18.33 18.23
CA VAL A 85 -3.15 19.43 17.72
C VAL A 85 -2.54 20.13 18.91
N LYS A 86 -1.21 20.08 19.02
CA LYS A 86 -0.44 20.99 19.85
C LYS A 86 -0.21 22.25 19.01
N LEU A 87 -1.02 23.29 19.24
CA LEU A 87 -0.69 24.63 18.77
C LEU A 87 0.51 25.17 19.54
#